data_AF-A0A173UUN3-F1
#
_entry.id   AF-A0A173UUN3-F1
#
_cell.length_a   1.000
_cell.length_b   1.000
_cell.length_c   1.000
_cell.angle_alpha   90.00
_cell.angle_beta   90.00
_cell.angle_gamma   90.00
#
_symmetry.space_group_name_H-M   'P 1'
#
loop_
_entity.id
_entity.type
_entity.pdbx_description
1 polymer ?
#
loop_
_entity_poly.entity_id
_entity_poly.type
_entity_poly.pdbx_seq_one_letter_code
_entity_poly.pdbx_strand_id
1 'polypeptide(L)'
;MNEDLLVIKKNEVPAIQFNKEELIERVDEILEQHKGIIYTIEDIPEAKKVVADLRKQKKYLNSERISACKPYEAIVKQTKTDMDDVLARYDTVIQEIDTQIKESENVWKKEREDYIRETYEDVFLHEIPEKYLVCPIIKNLKIDSKWMLKSTSKKKIKDQMIEKRDKILSDINTLKCVAEEEFLSDVEQEYFKELDLNKAIKKNQSLREAKQKVLEAEKKRKEEELRRKEQEMKEQQEIQAVEPFEFDFDPIPVPEPISRKVSSSSTPIQKNRKSSINNSSVQNYPYPLNREIHKPVMKTLNIKIRGEESVIRDIMKYIYDKKDIEILQ
;
A
#
# COMPACT_ATOMS: atom_id res chain seq x y z
N MET A 1 -33.11 8.36 27.74
CA MET A 1 -33.95 7.75 26.68
C MET A 1 -35.07 7.05 27.40
N ASN A 2 -36.32 7.42 27.13
CA ASN A 2 -37.46 6.77 27.78
C ASN A 2 -37.48 5.30 27.36
N GLU A 3 -37.45 4.41 28.35
CA GLU A 3 -37.60 2.97 28.21
C GLU A 3 -39.05 2.58 27.89
N ASP A 4 -39.71 3.30 26.97
CA ASP A 4 -40.96 2.86 26.37
C ASP A 4 -40.62 1.74 25.36
N LEU A 5 -40.15 0.61 25.89
CA LEU A 5 -39.93 -0.62 25.15
C LEU A 5 -41.23 -0.95 24.42
N LEU A 6 -41.17 -1.07 23.10
CA LEU A 6 -42.28 -1.55 22.29
C LEU A 6 -42.76 -2.89 22.86
N VAL A 7 -43.89 -2.89 23.57
CA VAL A 7 -44.45 -4.10 24.14
C VAL A 7 -45.12 -4.89 23.02
N ILE A 8 -44.47 -5.96 22.59
CA ILE A 8 -45.07 -6.92 21.65
C ILE A 8 -46.16 -7.68 22.41
N LYS A 9 -47.43 -7.42 22.09
CA LYS A 9 -48.55 -8.24 22.54
C LYS A 9 -48.52 -9.57 21.79
N LYS A 10 -48.08 -10.63 22.47
CA LYS A 10 -48.07 -11.99 21.92
C LYS A 10 -49.44 -12.63 22.16
N ASN A 11 -50.12 -13.03 21.10
CA ASN A 11 -51.31 -13.84 21.21
C ASN A 11 -50.91 -15.32 21.22
N GLU A 12 -51.58 -16.13 22.05
CA GLU A 12 -51.39 -17.58 22.04
C GLU A 12 -51.92 -18.15 20.71
N VAL A 13 -51.08 -18.93 20.03
CA VAL A 13 -51.49 -19.67 18.84
C VAL A 13 -52.11 -20.98 19.32
N PRO A 14 -53.39 -21.29 18.99
CA PRO A 14 -54.03 -22.53 19.41
C PRO A 14 -53.23 -23.76 18.94
N ALA A 15 -52.97 -24.71 19.83
CA ALA A 15 -52.26 -25.93 19.47
C ALA A 15 -53.06 -26.73 18.43
N ILE A 16 -52.36 -27.29 17.43
CA ILE A 16 -52.97 -28.25 16.50
C ILE A 16 -53.26 -29.53 17.29
N GLN A 17 -54.53 -29.77 17.59
CA GLN A 17 -55.00 -31.00 18.20
C GLN A 17 -55.38 -32.00 17.10
N PHE A 18 -54.86 -33.23 17.19
CA PHE A 18 -55.25 -34.32 16.32
C PHE A 18 -55.39 -35.60 17.15
N ASN A 19 -56.34 -36.46 16.77
CA ASN A 19 -56.63 -37.74 17.42
C ASN A 19 -55.57 -38.79 17.07
N LYS A 20 -54.32 -38.53 17.47
CA LYS A 20 -53.16 -39.37 17.15
C LYS A 20 -53.38 -40.84 17.47
N GLU A 21 -53.85 -41.12 18.68
CA GLU A 21 -53.98 -42.47 19.22
C GLU A 21 -55.05 -43.26 18.44
N GLU A 22 -56.22 -42.67 18.23
CA GLU A 22 -57.30 -43.25 17.42
C GLU A 22 -56.87 -43.48 15.96
N LEU A 23 -56.14 -42.53 15.36
CA LEU A 23 -55.65 -42.66 14.00
C LEU A 23 -54.61 -43.77 13.87
N ILE A 24 -53.73 -43.94 14.87
CA ILE A 24 -52.75 -45.03 14.89
C ILE A 24 -53.48 -46.37 15.01
N GLU A 25 -54.37 -46.51 15.99
CA GLU A 25 -55.14 -47.74 16.19
C GLU A 25 -55.90 -48.14 14.92
N ARG A 26 -56.60 -47.19 14.30
CA ARG A 26 -57.36 -47.45 13.09
C ARG A 26 -56.47 -47.80 11.89
N VAL A 27 -55.31 -47.15 11.75
CA VAL A 27 -54.36 -47.48 10.67
C VAL A 27 -53.74 -48.85 10.91
N ASP A 28 -53.38 -49.19 12.15
CA ASP A 28 -52.80 -50.47 12.50
C ASP A 28 -53.79 -51.62 12.27
N GLU A 29 -55.07 -51.45 12.60
CA GLU A 29 -56.13 -52.40 12.24
C GLU A 29 -56.20 -52.68 10.73
N ILE A 30 -56.16 -51.63 9.91
CA ILE A 30 -56.20 -51.74 8.44
C ILE A 30 -54.93 -52.43 7.93
N LEU A 31 -53.77 -52.10 8.49
CA LEU A 31 -52.51 -52.68 8.05
C LEU A 31 -52.37 -54.15 8.46
N GLU A 32 -52.83 -54.54 9.65
CA GLU A 32 -52.76 -55.91 10.14
C GLU A 32 -53.61 -56.86 9.27
N GLN A 33 -54.73 -56.39 8.71
CA GLN A 33 -55.55 -57.13 7.74
C GLN A 33 -54.81 -57.49 6.44
N HIS A 34 -53.72 -56.79 6.12
CA HIS A 34 -52.96 -56.97 4.88
C HIS A 34 -51.55 -57.52 5.11
N LYS A 35 -51.16 -57.71 6.37
CA LYS A 35 -49.82 -58.12 6.78
C LYS A 35 -49.72 -59.65 6.80
N GLY A 36 -48.58 -60.19 6.33
CA GLY A 36 -48.34 -61.63 6.33
C GLY A 36 -49.08 -62.44 5.26
N ILE A 37 -49.89 -61.80 4.41
CA ILE A 37 -50.53 -62.46 3.27
C ILE A 37 -49.47 -62.78 2.20
N ILE A 38 -49.35 -64.06 1.85
CA ILE A 38 -48.53 -64.53 0.73
C ILE A 38 -49.43 -64.57 -0.51
N TYR A 39 -49.24 -63.62 -1.42
CA TYR A 39 -49.99 -63.56 -2.67
C TYR A 39 -49.43 -64.55 -3.69
N THR A 40 -50.31 -65.32 -4.35
CA THR A 40 -49.95 -66.18 -5.48
C THR A 40 -50.07 -65.42 -6.81
N ILE A 41 -49.69 -66.04 -7.93
CA ILE A 41 -49.70 -65.39 -9.26
C ILE A 41 -51.11 -64.95 -9.67
N GLU A 42 -52.13 -65.70 -9.28
CA GLU A 42 -53.54 -65.41 -9.57
C GLU A 42 -54.06 -64.21 -8.75
N ASP A 43 -53.51 -63.97 -7.56
CA ASP A 43 -53.92 -62.90 -6.63
C ASP A 43 -53.29 -61.53 -6.96
N ILE A 44 -52.32 -61.47 -7.90
CA ILE A 44 -51.60 -60.24 -8.27
C ILE A 44 -52.54 -59.06 -8.62
N PRO A 45 -53.64 -59.23 -9.39
CA PRO A 45 -54.56 -58.14 -9.69
C PRO A 45 -55.23 -57.57 -8.44
N GLU A 46 -55.55 -58.41 -7.46
CA GLU A 46 -56.16 -58.01 -6.20
C GLU A 46 -55.15 -57.33 -5.27
N ALA A 47 -53.94 -57.88 -5.15
CA ALA A 47 -52.83 -57.27 -4.41
C ALA A 47 -52.53 -55.84 -4.91
N LYS A 48 -52.57 -55.61 -6.23
CA LYS A 48 -52.40 -54.27 -6.82
C LYS A 48 -53.50 -53.30 -6.42
N LYS A 49 -54.75 -53.76 -6.25
CA LYS A 49 -55.87 -52.93 -5.77
C LYS A 49 -55.65 -52.55 -4.31
N VAL A 50 -55.31 -53.52 -3.45
CA VAL A 50 -54.98 -53.27 -2.03
C VAL A 50 -53.87 -52.22 -1.88
N VAL A 51 -52.78 -52.36 -2.65
CA VAL A 51 -51.68 -51.38 -2.63
C VAL A 51 -52.14 -49.99 -3.09
N ALA A 52 -53.00 -49.91 -4.11
CA ALA A 52 -53.54 -48.64 -4.59
C ALA A 52 -54.42 -47.96 -3.53
N ASP A 53 -55.24 -48.72 -2.82
CA ASP A 53 -56.12 -48.23 -1.75
C ASP A 53 -55.32 -47.74 -0.55
N LEU A 54 -54.31 -48.50 -0.09
CA LEU A 54 -53.39 -48.06 0.98
C LEU A 54 -52.65 -46.76 0.60
N ARG A 55 -52.21 -46.63 -0.65
CA ARG A 55 -51.58 -45.39 -1.15
C ARG A 55 -52.56 -44.22 -1.17
N LYS A 56 -53.83 -44.46 -1.53
CA LYS A 56 -54.88 -43.43 -1.53
C LYS A 56 -55.18 -42.93 -0.13
N GLN A 57 -55.32 -43.85 0.85
CA GLN A 57 -55.51 -43.51 2.26
C GLN A 57 -54.32 -42.72 2.82
N LYS A 58 -53.08 -43.16 2.55
CA LYS A 58 -51.86 -42.41 2.92
C LYS A 58 -51.84 -41.00 2.33
N LYS A 59 -52.20 -40.86 1.05
CA LYS A 59 -52.27 -39.56 0.37
C LYS A 59 -53.30 -38.65 1.03
N TYR A 60 -54.46 -39.19 1.39
CA TYR A 60 -55.53 -38.47 2.07
C TYR A 60 -55.09 -37.94 3.44
N LEU A 61 -54.47 -38.79 4.28
CA LEU A 61 -53.94 -38.34 5.58
C LEU A 61 -52.91 -37.20 5.43
N ASN A 62 -52.06 -37.27 4.41
CA ASN A 62 -51.11 -36.18 4.15
C ASN A 62 -51.79 -34.90 3.62
N SER A 63 -52.88 -34.99 2.83
CA SER A 63 -53.62 -33.79 2.42
C SER A 63 -54.33 -33.13 3.59
N GLU A 64 -54.90 -33.92 4.51
CA GLU A 64 -55.49 -33.37 5.75
C GLU A 64 -54.44 -32.71 6.62
N ARG A 65 -53.25 -33.32 6.77
CA ARG A 65 -52.11 -32.68 7.45
C ARG A 65 -51.80 -31.30 6.85
N ILE A 66 -51.68 -31.22 5.52
CA ILE A 66 -51.38 -29.95 4.83
C ILE A 66 -52.51 -28.94 5.04
N SER A 67 -53.76 -29.38 4.90
CA SER A 67 -54.96 -28.54 5.09
C SER A 67 -55.01 -27.96 6.50
N ALA A 68 -54.78 -28.80 7.52
CA ALA A 68 -54.78 -28.40 8.92
C ALA A 68 -53.64 -27.42 9.27
N CYS A 69 -52.45 -27.59 8.69
CA CYS A 69 -51.32 -26.68 8.94
C CYS A 69 -51.42 -25.34 8.21
N LYS A 70 -52.09 -25.29 7.05
CA LYS A 70 -52.10 -24.11 6.16
C LYS A 70 -52.57 -22.79 6.81
N PRO A 71 -53.64 -22.75 7.65
CA PRO A 71 -54.04 -21.53 8.34
C PRO A 71 -52.96 -20.99 9.29
N TYR A 72 -52.24 -21.88 9.97
CA TYR A 72 -51.15 -21.51 10.88
C TYR A 72 -49.95 -20.95 10.14
N GLU A 73 -49.57 -21.57 9.02
CA GLU A 73 -48.53 -21.04 8.13
C GLU A 73 -48.89 -19.64 7.63
N ALA A 74 -50.17 -19.40 7.30
CA ALA A 74 -50.65 -18.09 6.87
C ALA A 74 -50.56 -17.04 7.99
N ILE A 75 -50.93 -17.39 9.23
CA ILE A 75 -50.81 -16.51 10.41
C ILE A 75 -49.35 -16.13 10.65
N VAL A 76 -48.44 -17.12 10.67
CA VAL A 76 -47.00 -16.89 10.87
C VAL A 76 -46.44 -16.00 9.78
N LYS A 77 -46.80 -16.26 8.51
CA LYS A 77 -46.37 -15.44 7.38
C LYS A 77 -46.87 -14.00 7.51
N GLN A 78 -48.14 -13.80 7.87
CA GLN A 78 -48.71 -12.47 8.05
C GLN A 78 -48.02 -11.72 9.19
N THR A 79 -47.87 -12.35 10.36
CA THR A 79 -47.15 -11.74 11.50
C THR A 79 -45.73 -11.37 11.15
N LYS A 80 -45.03 -12.22 10.37
CA LYS A 80 -43.68 -11.89 9.89
C LYS A 80 -43.71 -10.67 8.98
N THR A 81 -44.60 -10.62 7.99
CA THR A 81 -44.75 -9.46 7.10
C THR A 81 -45.05 -8.18 7.89
N ASP A 82 -45.99 -8.23 8.84
CA ASP A 82 -46.36 -7.06 9.65
C ASP A 82 -45.16 -6.57 10.49
N MET A 83 -44.35 -7.48 11.02
CA MET A 83 -43.14 -7.13 11.76
C MET A 83 -42.05 -6.57 10.84
N ASP A 84 -41.85 -7.16 9.66
CA ASP A 84 -40.93 -6.65 8.65
C ASP A 84 -41.32 -5.23 8.22
N ASP A 85 -42.62 -4.94 8.07
CA ASP A 85 -43.13 -3.59 7.78
C ASP A 85 -42.85 -2.58 8.91
N VAL A 86 -42.92 -3.00 10.19
CA VAL A 86 -42.56 -2.16 11.33
C VAL A 86 -41.05 -1.88 11.33
N LEU A 87 -40.22 -2.90 11.10
CA LEU A 87 -38.77 -2.76 11.03
C LEU A 87 -38.34 -1.85 9.87
N ALA A 88 -38.97 -1.97 8.71
CA ALA A 88 -38.69 -1.14 7.53
C ALA A 88 -38.89 0.37 7.79
N ARG A 89 -39.78 0.75 8.72
CA ARG A 89 -39.95 2.15 9.13
C ARG A 89 -38.71 2.68 9.87
N TYR A 90 -38.08 1.87 10.70
CA TYR A 90 -36.81 2.23 11.33
C TYR A 90 -35.71 2.38 10.28
N ASP A 91 -35.59 1.40 9.39
CA ASP A 91 -34.57 1.42 8.33
C ASP A 91 -34.67 2.67 7.46
N THR A 92 -35.88 3.12 7.13
CA THR A 92 -36.11 4.34 6.35
C THR A 92 -35.51 5.57 7.04
N VAL A 93 -35.83 5.78 8.32
CA VAL A 93 -35.35 6.95 9.07
C VAL A 93 -33.84 6.84 9.36
N ILE A 94 -33.34 5.64 9.66
CA ILE A 94 -31.90 5.40 9.85
C ILE A 94 -31.13 5.75 8.57
N GLN A 95 -31.60 5.31 7.40
CA GLN A 95 -30.96 5.62 6.11
C GLN A 95 -30.96 7.11 5.81
N GLU A 96 -32.05 7.82 6.13
CA GLU A 96 -32.12 9.28 5.98
C GLU A 96 -31.08 9.96 6.87
N ILE A 97 -31.01 9.60 8.15
CA ILE A 97 -30.04 10.15 9.11
C ILE A 97 -28.59 9.84 8.67
N ASP A 98 -28.31 8.60 8.26
CA ASP A 98 -26.99 8.19 7.78
C ASP A 98 -26.57 8.98 6.53
N THR A 99 -27.52 9.27 5.65
CA THR A 99 -27.28 10.08 4.45
C THR A 99 -26.95 11.52 4.84
N GLN A 100 -27.73 12.12 5.76
CA GLN A 100 -27.47 13.47 6.27
C GLN A 100 -26.11 13.57 6.97
N ILE A 101 -25.72 12.56 7.76
CA ILE A 101 -24.41 12.49 8.41
C ILE A 101 -23.30 12.47 7.35
N LYS A 102 -23.39 11.59 6.34
CA LYS A 102 -22.39 11.50 5.27
C LYS A 102 -22.27 12.78 4.47
N GLU A 103 -23.40 13.39 4.10
CA GLU A 103 -23.41 14.65 3.36
C GLU A 103 -22.78 15.78 4.18
N SER A 104 -23.14 15.91 5.46
CA SER A 104 -22.54 16.89 6.36
C SER A 104 -21.03 16.69 6.52
N GLU A 105 -20.56 15.44 6.66
CA GLU A 105 -19.13 15.13 6.73
C GLU A 105 -18.39 15.44 5.43
N ASN A 106 -19.02 15.21 4.28
CA ASN A 106 -18.46 15.53 2.97
C ASN A 106 -18.37 17.05 2.73
N VAL A 107 -19.44 17.79 3.07
CA VAL A 107 -19.43 19.26 3.05
C VAL A 107 -18.30 19.78 3.93
N TRP A 108 -18.20 19.28 5.16
CA TRP A 108 -17.12 19.68 6.07
C TRP A 108 -15.74 19.39 5.50
N LYS A 109 -15.51 18.20 4.91
CA LYS A 109 -14.23 17.84 4.27
C LYS A 109 -13.90 18.78 3.10
N LYS A 110 -14.88 19.06 2.25
CA LYS A 110 -14.70 19.94 1.08
C LYS A 110 -14.38 21.37 1.50
N GLU A 111 -15.15 21.95 2.42
CA GLU A 111 -14.88 23.28 2.98
C GLU A 111 -13.51 23.35 3.64
N ARG A 112 -13.09 22.26 4.28
CA ARG A 112 -11.76 22.14 4.90
C ARG A 112 -10.65 22.12 3.86
N GLU A 113 -10.81 21.34 2.80
CA GLU A 113 -9.85 21.27 1.68
C GLU A 113 -9.76 22.60 0.93
N ASP A 114 -10.90 23.23 0.66
CA ASP A 114 -10.97 24.53 0.02
C ASP A 114 -10.30 25.60 0.90
N TYR A 115 -10.55 25.60 2.21
CA TYR A 115 -9.85 26.49 3.15
C TYR A 115 -8.33 26.28 3.16
N ILE A 116 -7.88 25.02 3.17
CA ILE A 116 -6.44 24.69 3.13
C ILE A 116 -5.84 25.19 1.80
N ARG A 117 -6.53 24.99 0.68
CA ARG A 117 -6.08 25.42 -0.65
C ARG A 117 -5.99 26.94 -0.74
N GLU A 118 -7.05 27.65 -0.33
CA GLU A 118 -7.09 29.11 -0.32
C GLU A 118 -6.02 29.69 0.62
N THR A 119 -5.88 29.15 1.82
CA THR A 119 -4.83 29.60 2.76
C THR A 119 -3.44 29.32 2.20
N TYR A 120 -3.27 28.23 1.47
CA TYR A 120 -2.00 27.93 0.80
C TYR A 120 -1.69 28.96 -0.28
N GLU A 121 -2.66 29.30 -1.14
CA GLU A 121 -2.50 30.33 -2.16
C GLU A 121 -2.20 31.70 -1.54
N ASP A 122 -2.96 32.10 -0.52
CA ASP A 122 -2.79 33.36 0.22
C ASP A 122 -1.39 33.48 0.87
N VAL A 123 -0.98 32.44 1.60
CA VAL A 123 0.24 32.50 2.45
C VAL A 123 1.50 32.17 1.67
N PHE A 124 1.47 31.14 0.81
CA PHE A 124 2.69 30.64 0.14
C PHE A 124 2.93 31.28 -1.21
N LEU A 125 1.91 31.39 -2.05
CA LEU A 125 2.10 31.72 -3.47
C LEU A 125 2.46 33.20 -3.67
N HIS A 126 1.97 34.10 -2.82
CA HIS A 126 2.25 35.53 -2.91
C HIS A 126 3.62 35.94 -2.37
N GLU A 127 4.21 35.15 -1.47
CA GLU A 127 5.45 35.54 -0.77
C GLU A 127 6.70 34.80 -1.27
N ILE A 128 6.55 33.62 -1.89
CA ILE A 128 7.68 32.92 -2.50
C ILE A 128 7.99 33.52 -3.88
N PRO A 129 9.27 33.83 -4.19
CA PRO A 129 9.64 34.35 -5.51
C PRO A 129 9.18 33.44 -6.65
N GLU A 130 8.61 34.05 -7.70
CA GLU A 130 7.96 33.37 -8.83
C GLU A 130 8.81 32.26 -9.46
N LYS A 131 10.14 32.48 -9.53
CA LYS A 131 11.10 31.48 -10.04
C LYS A 131 11.06 30.12 -9.32
N TYR A 132 10.64 30.08 -8.06
CA TYR A 132 10.55 28.85 -7.26
C TYR A 132 9.14 28.25 -7.23
N LEU A 133 8.12 28.99 -7.68
CA LEU A 133 6.73 28.48 -7.71
C LEU A 133 6.57 27.31 -8.70
N VAL A 134 7.44 27.24 -9.71
CA VAL A 134 7.48 26.16 -10.70
C VAL A 134 7.99 24.84 -10.08
N CYS A 135 8.68 24.89 -8.93
CA CYS A 135 9.24 23.71 -8.29
C CYS A 135 8.11 22.77 -7.83
N PRO A 136 8.11 21.49 -8.25
CA PRO A 136 7.03 20.55 -7.90
C PRO A 136 6.81 20.36 -6.40
N ILE A 137 7.87 20.47 -5.59
CA ILE A 137 7.77 20.35 -4.13
C ILE A 137 7.04 21.53 -3.48
N ILE A 138 7.12 22.71 -4.10
CA ILE A 138 6.37 23.91 -3.71
C ILE A 138 4.94 23.76 -4.23
N LYS A 139 4.75 23.43 -5.51
CA LYS A 139 3.40 23.27 -6.07
C LYS A 139 2.56 22.18 -5.37
N ASN A 140 3.20 21.08 -4.99
CA ASN A 140 2.56 19.91 -4.37
C ASN A 140 3.00 19.72 -2.92
N LEU A 141 3.16 20.81 -2.17
CA LEU A 141 3.52 20.70 -0.76
C LEU A 141 2.48 19.81 -0.07
N LYS A 142 2.95 18.68 0.47
CA LYS A 142 2.05 17.68 1.06
C LYS A 142 1.23 18.34 2.17
N ILE A 143 -0.09 18.36 1.96
CA ILE A 143 -1.06 18.69 3.00
C ILE A 143 -0.79 17.72 4.15
N ASP A 144 -0.53 18.27 5.34
CA ASP A 144 -0.37 17.43 6.52
C ASP A 144 -1.72 16.76 6.80
N SER A 145 -1.74 15.44 6.88
CA SER A 145 -2.96 14.67 7.19
C SER A 145 -3.64 15.18 8.48
N LYS A 146 -2.87 15.73 9.42
CA LYS A 146 -3.38 16.35 10.65
C LYS A 146 -4.23 17.60 10.41
N TRP A 147 -4.08 18.30 9.28
CA TRP A 147 -4.90 19.48 8.95
C TRP A 147 -6.35 19.11 8.63
N MET A 148 -6.57 17.86 8.20
CA MET A 148 -7.90 17.29 7.95
C MET A 148 -8.59 16.78 9.22
N LEU A 149 -8.00 16.95 10.41
CA LEU A 149 -8.64 16.58 11.67
C LEU A 149 -9.53 17.70 12.21
N LYS A 150 -10.73 17.36 12.70
CA LYS A 150 -11.66 18.30 13.36
C LYS A 150 -11.04 19.05 14.55
N SER A 151 -10.10 18.41 15.25
CA SER A 151 -9.38 18.99 16.40
C SER A 151 -8.38 20.07 16.01
N THR A 152 -7.90 20.09 14.77
CA THR A 152 -6.95 21.11 14.31
C THR A 152 -7.73 22.39 14.02
N SER A 153 -7.32 23.52 14.59
CA SER A 153 -7.99 24.79 14.30
C SER A 153 -7.53 25.37 12.97
N LYS A 154 -8.40 26.16 12.31
CA LYS A 154 -8.05 26.92 11.09
C LYS A 154 -6.80 27.79 11.30
N LYS A 155 -6.73 28.47 12.46
CA LYS A 155 -5.55 29.23 12.90
C LYS A 155 -4.28 28.37 12.93
N LYS A 156 -4.32 27.18 13.54
CA LYS A 156 -3.15 26.31 13.64
C LYS A 156 -2.65 25.86 12.26
N ILE A 157 -3.55 25.62 11.31
CA ILE A 157 -3.20 25.30 9.91
C ILE A 157 -2.45 26.49 9.30
N LYS A 158 -3.01 27.71 9.39
CA LYS A 158 -2.38 28.93 8.86
C LYS A 158 -1.02 29.19 9.49
N ASP A 159 -0.89 29.08 10.81
CA ASP A 159 0.37 29.26 11.53
C ASP A 159 1.44 28.26 11.06
N GLN A 160 1.08 26.98 10.87
CA GLN A 160 2.00 25.96 10.37
C GLN A 160 2.38 26.15 8.90
N MET A 161 1.50 26.72 8.10
CA MET A 161 1.81 27.11 6.72
C MET A 161 2.84 28.25 6.72
N ILE A 162 2.59 29.31 7.50
CA ILE A 162 3.50 30.44 7.67
C ILE A 162 4.89 29.97 8.12
N GLU A 163 4.95 29.13 9.15
CA GLU A 163 6.22 28.58 9.67
C GLU A 163 7.02 27.82 8.59
N LYS A 164 6.34 26.98 7.80
CA LYS A 164 6.97 26.25 6.69
C LYS A 164 7.47 27.19 5.60
N ARG A 165 6.69 28.21 5.23
CA ARG A 165 7.07 29.23 4.25
C ARG A 165 8.29 30.01 4.72
N ASP A 166 8.27 30.52 5.95
CA ASP A 166 9.34 31.33 6.52
C ASP A 166 10.65 30.54 6.59
N LYS A 167 10.57 29.25 6.95
CA LYS A 167 11.71 28.34 6.90
C LYS A 167 12.29 28.23 5.48
N ILE A 168 11.45 28.03 4.47
CA ILE A 168 11.91 27.93 3.08
C ILE A 168 12.58 29.23 2.62
N LEU A 169 12.00 30.38 2.94
CA LEU A 169 12.58 31.69 2.61
C LEU A 169 13.93 31.90 3.31
N SER A 170 14.02 31.52 4.60
CA SER A 170 15.26 31.57 5.37
C SER A 170 16.34 30.66 4.79
N ASP A 171 15.97 29.43 4.40
CA ASP A 171 16.89 28.45 3.81
C ASP A 171 17.40 28.96 2.45
N ILE A 172 16.53 29.49 1.60
CA ILE A 172 16.90 30.13 0.33
C ILE A 172 17.88 31.29 0.55
N ASN A 173 17.60 32.16 1.52
CA ASN A 173 18.48 33.29 1.83
C ASN A 173 19.85 32.81 2.32
N THR A 174 19.87 31.77 3.16
CA THR A 174 21.11 31.13 3.62
C THR A 174 21.93 30.59 2.45
N LEU A 175 21.29 29.91 1.49
CA LEU A 175 21.98 29.40 0.31
C LEU A 175 22.56 30.52 -0.56
N LYS A 176 21.85 31.64 -0.71
CA LYS A 176 22.36 32.83 -1.42
C LYS A 176 23.58 33.45 -0.74
N CYS A 177 23.66 33.41 0.59
CA CYS A 177 24.83 33.92 1.32
C CYS A 177 26.03 32.96 1.29
N VAL A 178 25.80 31.64 1.24
CA VAL A 178 26.86 30.62 1.40
C VAL A 178 27.38 30.11 0.05
N ALA A 179 26.57 30.10 -1.00
CA ALA A 179 26.97 29.64 -2.33
C ALA A 179 27.60 30.76 -3.15
N GLU A 180 28.68 30.44 -3.85
CA GLU A 180 29.21 31.29 -4.92
C GLU A 180 28.17 31.40 -6.05
N GLU A 181 28.07 32.55 -6.72
CA GLU A 181 27.05 32.80 -7.76
C GLU A 181 27.04 31.73 -8.85
N GLU A 182 28.23 31.22 -9.23
CA GLU A 182 28.42 30.17 -10.22
C GLU A 182 27.76 28.83 -9.82
N PHE A 183 27.67 28.54 -8.53
CA PHE A 183 27.12 27.28 -8.00
C PHE A 183 25.71 27.43 -7.45
N LEU A 184 25.21 28.65 -7.28
CA LEU A 184 23.95 28.93 -6.62
C LEU A 184 22.77 28.18 -7.29
N SER A 185 22.72 28.15 -8.62
CA SER A 185 21.64 27.45 -9.33
C SER A 185 21.61 25.95 -9.03
N ASP A 186 22.77 25.29 -9.06
CA ASP A 186 22.88 23.84 -8.79
C ASP A 186 22.56 23.50 -7.33
N VAL A 187 22.93 24.39 -6.41
CA VAL A 187 22.69 24.26 -4.97
C VAL A 187 21.20 24.48 -4.65
N GLU A 188 20.58 25.51 -5.23
CA GLU A 188 19.13 25.75 -5.12
C GLU A 188 18.33 24.56 -5.67
N GLN A 189 18.70 24.03 -6.84
CA GLN A 189 18.04 22.85 -7.40
C GLN A 189 18.13 21.63 -6.47
N GLU A 190 19.25 21.42 -5.78
CA GLU A 190 19.39 20.31 -4.83
C GLU A 190 18.49 20.49 -3.61
N TYR A 191 18.38 21.74 -3.11
CA TYR A 191 17.48 22.06 -2.02
C TYR A 191 16.03 21.75 -2.40
N PHE A 192 15.54 22.21 -3.56
CA PHE A 192 14.14 22.01 -3.98
C PHE A 192 13.78 20.57 -4.36
N LYS A 193 14.72 19.61 -4.35
CA LYS A 193 14.36 18.19 -4.48
C LYS A 193 13.66 17.66 -3.24
N GLU A 194 14.11 18.08 -2.05
CA GLU A 194 13.66 17.51 -0.78
C GLU A 194 13.37 18.56 0.32
N LEU A 195 13.59 19.85 0.05
CA LEU A 195 13.61 20.94 1.04
C LEU A 195 14.57 20.67 2.20
N ASP A 196 15.77 20.16 1.87
CA ASP A 196 16.83 19.84 2.83
C ASP A 196 18.04 20.77 2.64
N LEU A 197 18.16 21.74 3.56
CA LEU A 197 19.26 22.70 3.58
C LEU A 197 20.64 22.01 3.72
N ASN A 198 20.74 20.94 4.52
CA ASN A 198 22.02 20.27 4.77
C ASN A 198 22.54 19.58 3.51
N LYS A 199 21.64 18.96 2.73
CA LYS A 199 22.02 18.36 1.44
C LYS A 199 22.52 19.41 0.45
N ALA A 200 21.84 20.55 0.37
CA ALA A 200 22.26 21.65 -0.47
C ALA A 200 23.63 22.23 -0.08
N ILE A 201 23.88 22.41 1.23
CA ILE A 201 25.18 22.87 1.74
C ILE A 201 26.29 21.86 1.42
N LYS A 202 26.06 20.55 1.58
CA LYS A 202 27.04 19.52 1.22
C LYS A 202 27.37 19.53 -0.28
N LYS A 203 26.38 19.76 -1.14
CA LYS A 203 26.62 19.91 -2.58
C LYS A 203 27.45 21.15 -2.87
N ASN A 204 27.16 22.28 -2.23
CA ASN A 204 27.95 23.50 -2.36
C ASN A 204 29.42 23.27 -1.96
N GLN A 205 29.67 22.62 -0.82
CA GLN A 205 31.03 22.25 -0.39
C GLN A 205 31.75 21.39 -1.43
N SER A 206 31.07 20.38 -1.97
CA SER A 206 31.63 19.49 -3.00
C SER A 206 32.01 20.24 -4.28
N LEU A 207 31.19 21.21 -4.71
CA LEU A 207 31.46 22.06 -5.88
C LEU A 207 32.67 22.98 -5.65
N ARG A 208 32.77 23.58 -4.46
CA ARG A 208 33.92 24.42 -4.08
C ARG A 208 35.22 23.62 -4.03
N GLU A 209 35.18 22.42 -3.45
CA GLU A 209 36.34 21.51 -3.46
C GLU A 209 36.74 21.08 -4.86
N ALA A 210 35.78 20.82 -5.75
CA ALA A 210 36.06 20.47 -7.14
C ALA A 210 36.74 21.62 -7.89
N LYS A 211 36.25 22.86 -7.72
CA LYS A 211 36.86 24.07 -8.31
C LYS A 211 38.27 24.29 -7.79
N GLN A 212 38.49 24.15 -6.49
CA GLN A 212 39.81 24.28 -5.89
C GLN A 212 40.80 23.25 -6.45
N LYS A 213 40.39 21.99 -6.57
CA LYS A 213 41.22 20.93 -7.17
C LYS A 213 41.58 21.20 -8.63
N VAL A 214 40.63 21.72 -9.42
CA VAL A 214 40.88 22.11 -10.82
C VAL A 214 41.88 23.26 -10.90
N LEU A 215 41.72 24.28 -10.06
CA LEU A 215 42.61 25.44 -10.02
C LEU A 215 44.03 25.07 -9.58
N GLU A 216 44.17 24.18 -8.59
CA GLU A 216 45.47 23.65 -8.17
C GLU A 216 46.14 22.80 -9.25
N ALA A 217 45.37 21.98 -9.97
CA ALA A 217 45.89 21.20 -11.10
C ALA A 217 46.34 22.11 -12.25
N GLU A 218 45.62 23.19 -12.53
CA GLU A 218 45.99 24.15 -13.56
C GLU A 218 47.25 24.94 -13.18
N LYS A 219 47.38 25.36 -11.92
CA LYS A 219 48.61 26.01 -11.42
C LYS A 219 49.82 25.08 -11.55
N LYS A 220 49.70 23.83 -11.11
CA LYS A 220 50.77 22.82 -11.25
C LYS A 220 51.16 22.60 -12.71
N ARG A 221 50.20 22.50 -13.62
CA ARG A 221 50.45 22.38 -15.07
C ARG A 221 51.20 23.58 -15.63
N LYS A 222 50.82 24.80 -15.24
CA LYS A 222 51.49 26.04 -15.66
C LYS A 222 52.92 26.11 -15.14
N GLU A 223 53.16 25.76 -13.88
CA GLU A 223 54.51 25.72 -13.30
C GLU A 223 55.40 24.67 -13.97
N GLU A 224 54.87 23.49 -14.26
CA GLU A 224 55.60 22.43 -14.96
C GLU A 224 55.94 22.83 -16.40
N GLU A 225 55.01 23.48 -17.11
CA GLU A 225 55.27 24.00 -18.45
C GLU A 225 56.33 25.11 -18.45
N LEU A 226 56.30 25.99 -17.44
CA LEU A 226 57.31 27.05 -17.27
C LEU A 226 58.70 26.46 -16.99
N ARG A 227 58.77 25.45 -16.11
CA ARG A 227 60.02 24.71 -15.84
C ARG A 227 60.54 24.01 -17.10
N ARG A 228 59.66 23.43 -17.92
CA ARG A 228 60.07 22.78 -19.16
C ARG A 228 60.62 23.77 -20.18
N LYS A 229 59.98 24.94 -20.34
CA LYS A 229 60.48 26.03 -21.21
C LYS A 229 61.81 26.59 -20.73
N GLU A 230 62.02 26.71 -19.42
CA GLU A 230 63.28 27.17 -18.85
C GLU A 230 64.41 26.14 -19.02
N GLN A 231 64.09 24.84 -18.92
CA GLN A 231 65.03 23.75 -19.24
C GLN A 231 65.37 23.73 -20.74
N GLU A 232 64.37 23.83 -21.63
CA GLU A 232 64.59 23.88 -23.09
C GLU A 232 65.45 25.11 -23.49
N MET A 233 65.27 26.27 -22.85
CA MET A 233 66.14 27.45 -23.08
C MET A 233 67.56 27.26 -22.56
N LYS A 234 67.76 26.58 -21.43
CA LYS A 234 69.11 26.23 -20.93
C LYS A 234 69.82 25.24 -21.85
N GLU A 235 69.12 24.19 -22.30
CA GLU A 235 69.68 23.22 -23.25
C GLU A 235 70.02 23.88 -24.59
N GLN A 236 69.20 24.80 -25.08
CA GLN A 236 69.51 25.56 -26.31
C GLN A 236 70.71 26.52 -26.14
N GLN A 237 70.90 27.13 -24.97
CA GLN A 237 72.12 27.91 -24.67
C GLN A 237 73.36 27.02 -24.56
N GLU A 238 73.23 25.81 -24.01
CA GLU A 238 74.33 24.86 -23.86
C GLU A 238 74.75 24.25 -25.21
N ILE A 239 73.81 24.05 -26.15
CA ILE A 239 74.09 23.61 -27.53
C ILE A 239 74.71 24.74 -28.38
N GLN A 240 74.44 26.02 -28.08
CA GLN A 240 74.99 27.17 -28.81
C GLN A 240 76.36 27.63 -28.28
N ALA A 241 76.82 27.09 -27.13
CA ALA A 241 78.15 27.32 -26.56
C ALA A 241 79.21 26.30 -27.05
N VAL A 242 78.87 25.42 -27.99
CA VAL A 242 79.81 24.50 -28.65
C VAL A 242 79.93 24.89 -30.13
N GLU A 243 80.88 25.77 -30.44
CA GLU A 243 81.47 25.89 -31.79
C GLU A 243 82.57 24.83 -31.98
N PRO A 244 82.87 24.45 -33.24
CA PRO A 244 83.13 23.09 -33.65
C PRO A 244 84.51 22.60 -33.23
N PHE A 245 84.56 21.46 -32.53
CA PHE A 245 85.80 20.74 -32.33
C PHE A 245 86.18 20.06 -33.66
N GLU A 246 87.11 20.68 -34.40
CA GLU A 246 87.86 20.03 -35.48
C GLU A 246 88.59 18.81 -34.89
N PHE A 247 88.15 17.62 -35.29
CA PHE A 247 88.82 16.38 -34.94
C PHE A 247 89.64 15.94 -36.15
N ASP A 248 90.95 16.23 -36.09
CA ASP A 248 91.94 15.66 -37.00
C ASP A 248 91.98 14.14 -36.84
N PHE A 249 91.55 13.42 -37.88
CA PHE A 249 91.74 11.98 -38.01
C PHE A 249 92.77 11.70 -39.10
N ASP A 250 93.95 11.23 -38.70
CA ASP A 250 94.86 10.51 -39.58
C ASP A 250 94.41 9.05 -39.77
N PRO A 251 94.72 8.44 -40.93
CA PRO A 251 93.88 7.40 -41.54
C PRO A 251 94.25 5.98 -41.10
N ILE A 252 93.24 5.11 -40.96
CA ILE A 252 93.40 3.65 -40.86
C ILE A 252 92.40 2.98 -41.84
N PRO A 253 92.81 1.90 -42.54
CA PRO A 253 92.29 1.60 -43.87
C PRO A 253 91.02 0.75 -43.90
N VAL A 254 90.38 0.85 -45.07
CA VAL A 254 89.21 0.15 -45.63
C VAL A 254 89.20 -1.36 -45.32
N PRO A 255 88.01 -1.91 -44.99
CA PRO A 255 87.42 -2.91 -45.89
C PRO A 255 85.93 -2.63 -46.21
N GLU A 256 85.57 -2.83 -47.49
CA GLU A 256 84.18 -2.88 -47.99
C GLU A 256 83.54 -4.27 -47.74
N PRO A 257 82.30 -4.55 -48.21
CA PRO A 257 81.01 -4.14 -47.65
C PRO A 257 80.11 -5.38 -47.40
N ILE A 258 78.85 -5.20 -46.97
CA ILE A 258 77.65 -5.79 -47.64
C ILE A 258 76.35 -5.46 -46.87
N SER A 259 75.44 -4.86 -47.65
CA SER A 259 73.95 -4.80 -47.60
C SER A 259 73.23 -4.39 -46.32
N ARG A 260 72.58 -3.20 -46.34
CA ARG A 260 71.20 -2.96 -46.85
C ARG A 260 70.17 -3.85 -46.13
N LYS A 261 69.17 -3.29 -45.45
CA LYS A 261 68.06 -2.58 -46.11
C LYS A 261 67.24 -1.74 -45.11
N VAL A 262 67.06 -0.45 -45.49
CA VAL A 262 65.83 0.38 -45.54
C VAL A 262 64.79 0.14 -44.44
N SER A 263 64.53 1.15 -43.60
CA SER A 263 63.40 2.10 -43.74
C SER A 263 62.04 1.46 -43.47
N SER A 264 61.08 2.07 -42.79
CA SER A 264 60.77 3.48 -42.63
C SER A 264 59.68 3.57 -41.57
N SER A 265 59.64 4.74 -40.92
CA SER A 265 58.44 5.44 -40.46
C SER A 265 57.09 4.81 -40.79
N SER A 266 56.18 4.81 -39.81
CA SER A 266 55.09 5.79 -39.76
C SER A 266 54.05 5.37 -38.72
N THR A 267 53.86 6.22 -37.72
CA THR A 267 52.57 6.44 -37.03
C THR A 267 51.49 6.79 -38.09
N PRO A 268 50.15 6.59 -37.86
CA PRO A 268 49.46 7.12 -36.67
C PRO A 268 48.17 6.40 -36.16
N ILE A 269 47.85 6.70 -34.89
CA ILE A 269 46.54 7.01 -34.27
C ILE A 269 45.24 6.44 -34.92
N GLN A 270 44.45 5.65 -34.17
CA GLN A 270 43.11 6.02 -33.63
C GLN A 270 42.27 4.85 -33.07
N LYS A 271 41.76 5.09 -31.85
CA LYS A 271 40.41 4.83 -31.29
C LYS A 271 39.63 3.53 -31.63
N ASN A 272 39.22 2.93 -30.51
CA ASN A 272 37.86 2.49 -30.13
C ASN A 272 37.31 1.09 -30.46
N ARG A 273 36.62 0.60 -29.42
CA ARG A 273 35.41 -0.26 -29.35
C ARG A 273 35.57 -1.78 -29.17
N LYS A 274 35.20 -2.14 -27.93
CA LYS A 274 34.48 -3.29 -27.35
C LYS A 274 33.95 -4.43 -28.23
N SER A 275 33.73 -5.52 -27.48
CA SER A 275 32.90 -6.72 -27.70
C SER A 275 33.68 -7.85 -28.37
N SER A 276 33.49 -9.13 -28.05
CA SER A 276 32.43 -9.85 -27.33
C SER A 276 32.95 -11.28 -27.04
N ILE A 277 32.10 -12.11 -26.45
CA ILE A 277 32.11 -13.60 -26.43
C ILE A 277 32.97 -14.24 -25.32
N ASN A 278 32.50 -15.24 -24.55
CA ASN A 278 31.18 -15.80 -24.26
C ASN A 278 31.37 -16.87 -23.16
N ASN A 279 30.23 -17.27 -22.58
CA ASN A 279 29.87 -18.62 -22.14
C ASN A 279 30.05 -19.05 -20.66
N SER A 280 28.87 -19.14 -20.04
CA SER A 280 28.34 -20.32 -19.33
C SER A 280 28.98 -20.62 -17.95
N SER A 281 28.28 -21.12 -16.93
CA SER A 281 27.08 -21.93 -16.91
C SER A 281 26.59 -22.10 -15.47
N VAL A 282 25.31 -22.46 -15.35
CA VAL A 282 24.70 -23.30 -14.30
C VAL A 282 24.32 -22.68 -12.94
N GLN A 283 22.99 -22.63 -12.79
CA GLN A 283 22.16 -22.72 -11.59
C GLN A 283 22.74 -23.55 -10.44
N ASN A 284 22.63 -23.05 -9.20
CA ASN A 284 22.08 -23.82 -8.07
C ASN A 284 21.95 -22.94 -6.82
N TYR A 285 20.71 -22.67 -6.41
CA TYR A 285 20.38 -22.19 -5.07
C TYR A 285 20.04 -23.39 -4.19
N PRO A 286 20.74 -23.62 -3.06
CA PRO A 286 20.24 -24.50 -2.02
C PRO A 286 19.39 -23.69 -1.03
N TYR A 287 18.06 -23.84 -1.12
CA TYR A 287 17.18 -23.57 0.01
C TYR A 287 17.26 -24.76 0.98
N PRO A 288 17.56 -24.55 2.28
CA PRO A 288 17.30 -25.59 3.27
C PRO A 288 15.80 -25.62 3.61
N LEU A 289 15.18 -26.78 3.36
CA LEU A 289 13.90 -27.17 3.95
C LEU A 289 14.05 -27.24 5.48
N ASN A 290 13.53 -26.25 6.19
CA ASN A 290 13.17 -26.41 7.61
C ASN A 290 11.65 -26.61 7.69
N ARG A 291 11.24 -27.85 7.93
CA ARG A 291 9.91 -28.18 8.44
C ARG A 291 9.87 -27.77 9.92
N GLU A 292 9.48 -26.53 10.19
CA GLU A 292 9.02 -26.16 11.52
C GLU A 292 7.65 -26.81 11.76
N ILE A 293 7.57 -27.61 12.82
CA ILE A 293 6.32 -28.14 13.34
C ILE A 293 5.51 -26.95 13.83
N HIS A 294 4.42 -26.61 13.13
CA HIS A 294 3.50 -25.55 13.56
C HIS A 294 2.94 -25.89 14.95
N LYS A 295 3.41 -25.17 15.97
CA LYS A 295 2.67 -25.03 17.23
C LYS A 295 1.38 -24.25 16.92
N PRO A 296 0.23 -24.61 17.52
CA PRO A 296 -1.01 -23.86 17.31
C PRO A 296 -0.80 -22.43 17.82
N VAL A 297 -0.89 -21.46 16.91
CA VAL A 297 -0.86 -20.04 17.26
C VAL A 297 -2.21 -19.71 17.90
N MET A 298 -2.24 -19.63 19.24
CA MET A 298 -3.36 -19.05 19.97
C MET A 298 -3.47 -17.58 19.55
N LYS A 299 -4.49 -17.23 18.77
CA LYS A 299 -4.76 -15.84 18.36
C LYS A 299 -5.41 -15.13 19.54
N THR A 300 -4.67 -14.23 20.20
CA THR A 300 -5.25 -13.36 21.23
C THR A 300 -6.03 -12.22 20.56
N LEU A 301 -7.29 -12.04 20.94
CA LEU A 301 -8.16 -10.96 20.45
C LEU A 301 -8.40 -9.96 21.59
N ASN A 302 -7.89 -8.74 21.44
CA ASN A 302 -8.10 -7.68 22.41
C ASN A 302 -9.42 -6.94 22.13
N ILE A 303 -10.41 -7.12 23.00
CA ILE A 303 -11.73 -6.46 22.91
C ILE A 303 -11.84 -5.41 24.00
N LYS A 304 -12.20 -4.18 23.64
CA LYS A 304 -12.46 -3.08 24.59
C LYS A 304 -13.96 -2.81 24.67
N ILE A 305 -14.57 -3.15 25.79
CA ILE A 305 -16.00 -2.94 26.05
C ILE A 305 -16.18 -1.62 26.81
N ARG A 306 -17.14 -0.79 26.41
CA ARG A 306 -17.54 0.44 27.11
C ARG A 306 -19.06 0.44 27.28
N GLY A 307 -19.54 0.81 28.48
CA GLY A 307 -20.95 0.81 28.85
C GLY A 307 -21.10 1.02 30.35
N GLU A 308 -22.33 0.91 30.86
CA GLU A 308 -22.57 0.94 32.30
C GLU A 308 -21.93 -0.25 33.01
N GLU A 309 -21.48 -0.04 34.24
CA GLU A 309 -20.67 -1.00 35.00
C GLU A 309 -21.43 -2.30 35.30
N SER A 310 -22.75 -2.24 35.47
CA SER A 310 -23.63 -3.41 35.65
C SER A 310 -23.61 -4.31 34.40
N VAL A 311 -23.80 -3.71 33.23
CA VAL A 311 -23.81 -4.41 31.94
C VAL A 311 -22.42 -4.99 31.61
N ILE A 312 -21.34 -4.27 31.93
CA ILE A 312 -19.98 -4.77 31.77
C ILE A 312 -19.75 -5.99 32.66
N ARG A 313 -20.22 -5.99 33.91
CA ARG A 313 -20.10 -7.13 34.83
C ARG A 313 -20.85 -8.36 34.32
N ASP A 314 -22.07 -8.19 33.80
CA ASP A 314 -22.86 -9.30 33.26
C ASP A 314 -22.22 -9.91 32.01
N ILE A 315 -21.69 -9.07 31.11
CA ILE A 315 -20.95 -9.53 29.93
C ILE A 315 -19.68 -10.27 30.34
N MET A 316 -18.92 -9.74 31.29
CA MET A 316 -17.71 -10.40 31.79
C MET A 316 -18.05 -11.75 32.42
N LYS A 317 -19.09 -11.82 33.26
CA LYS A 317 -19.56 -13.06 33.87
C LYS A 317 -19.94 -14.11 32.82
N TYR A 318 -20.66 -13.71 31.77
CA TYR A 318 -21.01 -14.59 30.66
C TYR A 318 -19.78 -15.12 29.90
N ILE A 319 -18.73 -14.30 29.76
CA ILE A 319 -17.46 -14.73 29.15
C ILE A 319 -16.71 -15.70 30.06
N TYR A 320 -16.65 -15.46 31.37
CA TYR A 320 -15.99 -16.35 32.34
C TYR A 320 -16.67 -17.72 32.46
N ASP A 321 -17.99 -17.80 32.28
CA ASP A 321 -18.74 -19.07 32.36
C ASP A 321 -18.54 -19.96 31.11
N LYS A 322 -18.00 -19.42 30.01
CA LYS A 322 -17.66 -20.18 28.80
C LYS A 322 -16.29 -20.83 28.94
N LYS A 323 -16.26 -22.16 29.14
CA LYS A 323 -15.06 -23.00 29.31
C LYS A 323 -14.03 -22.95 28.16
N ASP A 324 -14.36 -22.35 27.03
CA ASP A 324 -13.50 -22.30 25.84
C ASP A 324 -12.69 -21.00 25.71
N ILE A 325 -12.77 -20.09 26.68
CA ILE A 325 -12.07 -18.79 26.66
C ILE A 325 -11.12 -18.70 27.87
N GLU A 326 -9.82 -18.87 27.63
CA GLU A 326 -8.79 -18.54 28.62
C GLU A 326 -8.49 -17.04 28.58
N ILE A 327 -8.78 -16.33 29.67
CA ILE A 327 -8.40 -14.93 29.85
C ILE A 327 -7.00 -14.90 30.48
N LEU A 328 -6.02 -14.43 29.72
CA LEU A 328 -4.67 -14.17 30.23
C LEU A 328 -4.70 -12.88 31.06
N GLN A 329 -4.36 -12.97 32.35
CA GLN A 329 -4.29 -11.82 33.27
C GLN A 329 -3.04 -10.96 33.06
#